data_AF-A0A2H0Y9X7-F1
#
_entry.id   AF-A0A2H0Y9X7-F1
#
_cell.length_a   1.000
_cell.length_b   1.000
_cell.length_c   1.000
_cell.angle_alpha   90.00
_cell.angle_beta   90.00
_cell.angle_gamma   90.00
#
_symmetry.space_group_name_H-M   'P 1'
#
loop_
_entity.id
_entity.type
_entity.pdbx_description
1 polymer ?
#
loop_
_entity_poly.entity_id
_entity_poly.type
_entity_poly.pdbx_seq_one_letter_code
_entity_poly.pdbx_strand_id
1 'polypeptide(L)'
;MRKCAPKTIKDWESYYFKNVKPKEHIVDLGKKLYVKITEVIASEVEAITEEDCVAYIFDLVIKRTFDGYMTERVTIYGQLQEILGVKIEPAPDEWDRLFNVDFFIKLNGKYIGLQIKPAGGVSHISQIFKERQLQEKTHKKFTEKYGGKVFYVISIKEGDKKKIHNTEVINEIKQEIERLGKI
;
A
#
# COMPACT_ATOMS: atom_id res chain seq x y z
N MET A 1 -32.80 -24.68 -0.77
CA MET A 1 -33.05 -24.13 0.59
C MET A 1 -34.43 -23.45 0.73
N ARG A 2 -35.53 -24.07 0.23
CA ARG A 2 -36.92 -23.53 0.31
C ARG A 2 -37.95 -24.58 0.80
N LYS A 3 -37.55 -25.51 1.67
CA LYS A 3 -38.47 -26.57 2.19
C LYS A 3 -39.02 -26.28 3.60
N CYS A 4 -38.54 -25.23 4.27
CA CYS A 4 -39.01 -24.79 5.57
C CYS A 4 -39.18 -23.27 5.55
N ALA A 5 -40.32 -22.77 6.04
CA ALA A 5 -40.60 -21.35 6.25
C ALA A 5 -40.92 -21.15 7.74
N PRO A 6 -39.92 -21.27 8.63
CA PRO A 6 -40.16 -21.17 10.06
C PRO A 6 -40.60 -19.76 10.42
N LYS A 7 -41.66 -19.61 11.23
CA LYS A 7 -42.16 -18.30 11.66
C LYS A 7 -41.62 -17.89 13.03
N THR A 8 -41.10 -18.86 13.78
CA THR A 8 -40.47 -18.65 15.08
C THR A 8 -39.16 -19.45 15.20
N ILE A 9 -38.31 -19.07 16.16
CA ILE A 9 -37.08 -19.81 16.48
C ILE A 9 -37.38 -21.27 16.85
N LYS A 10 -38.46 -21.51 17.61
CA LYS A 10 -38.87 -22.88 17.99
C LYS A 10 -39.28 -23.72 16.78
N ASP A 11 -39.96 -23.12 15.79
CA ASP A 11 -40.31 -23.82 14.54
C ASP A 11 -39.06 -24.24 13.78
N TRP A 12 -38.05 -23.36 13.77
CA TRP A 12 -36.78 -23.64 13.15
C TRP A 12 -36.00 -24.72 13.89
N GLU A 13 -35.88 -24.64 15.21
CA GLU A 13 -35.20 -25.66 16.03
C GLU A 13 -35.84 -27.04 15.84
N SER A 14 -37.17 -27.10 15.88
CA SER A 14 -37.91 -28.34 15.71
C SER A 14 -37.70 -28.93 14.31
N TYR A 15 -37.77 -28.10 13.27
CA TYR A 15 -37.50 -28.55 11.90
C TYR A 15 -36.03 -28.99 11.74
N TYR A 16 -35.08 -28.22 12.26
CA TYR A 16 -33.65 -28.47 12.14
C TYR A 16 -33.26 -29.79 12.82
N PHE A 17 -33.69 -30.00 14.08
CA PHE A 17 -33.38 -31.21 14.82
C PHE A 17 -34.03 -32.46 14.24
N LYS A 18 -35.18 -32.29 13.59
CA LYS A 18 -35.88 -33.39 12.93
C LYS A 18 -35.32 -33.72 11.54
N ASN A 19 -34.92 -32.73 10.75
CA ASN A 19 -34.69 -32.90 9.31
C ASN A 19 -33.27 -32.59 8.84
N VAL A 20 -32.45 -31.92 9.66
CA VAL A 20 -31.10 -31.48 9.27
C VAL A 20 -30.06 -32.24 10.06
N LYS A 21 -29.99 -32.00 11.37
CA LYS A 21 -29.06 -32.68 12.29
C LYS A 21 -29.70 -32.77 13.67
N PRO A 22 -29.61 -33.91 14.36
CA PRO A 22 -30.20 -34.07 15.69
C PRO A 22 -29.53 -33.14 16.72
N LYS A 23 -30.22 -32.86 17.82
CA LYS A 23 -29.74 -31.91 18.84
C LYS A 23 -28.38 -32.30 19.43
N GLU A 24 -28.15 -33.60 19.56
CA GLU A 24 -26.93 -34.22 20.04
C GLU A 24 -25.72 -33.81 19.19
N HIS A 25 -25.91 -33.55 17.89
CA HIS A 25 -24.84 -33.05 17.02
C HIS A 25 -24.37 -31.65 17.43
N ILE A 26 -25.30 -30.73 17.76
CA ILE A 26 -24.93 -29.39 18.25
C ILE A 26 -24.25 -29.48 19.62
N VAL A 27 -24.74 -30.36 20.49
CA VAL A 27 -24.12 -30.59 21.81
C VAL A 27 -22.68 -31.13 21.65
N ASP A 28 -22.45 -32.07 20.74
CA ASP A 28 -21.12 -32.60 20.43
C ASP A 28 -20.19 -31.53 19.84
N LEU A 29 -20.69 -30.70 18.92
CA LEU A 29 -19.94 -29.56 18.41
C LEU A 29 -19.55 -28.57 19.53
N GLY A 30 -20.47 -28.29 20.46
CA GLY A 30 -20.20 -27.45 21.63
C GLY A 30 -19.11 -28.03 22.54
N LYS A 31 -19.14 -29.35 22.79
CA LYS A 31 -18.09 -30.03 23.56
C LYS A 31 -16.73 -29.99 22.85
N LYS A 32 -16.70 -30.22 21.53
CA LYS A 32 -15.46 -30.12 20.73
C LYS A 32 -14.90 -28.71 20.72
N LEU A 33 -15.76 -27.70 20.63
CA LEU A 33 -15.35 -26.30 20.73
C LEU A 33 -14.76 -25.98 22.10
N TYR A 34 -15.41 -26.43 23.17
CA TYR A 34 -14.92 -26.25 24.53
C TYR A 34 -13.50 -26.80 24.69
N VAL A 35 -13.28 -28.07 24.32
CA VAL A 35 -11.96 -28.72 24.36
C VAL A 35 -10.92 -27.95 23.53
N LYS A 36 -11.25 -27.52 22.31
CA LYS A 36 -10.33 -26.71 21.49
C LYS A 36 -9.93 -25.41 22.18
N ILE A 37 -10.86 -24.73 22.83
CA ILE A 37 -10.56 -23.47 23.52
C ILE A 37 -9.74 -23.71 24.78
N THR A 38 -10.17 -24.64 25.63
CA THR A 38 -9.59 -24.81 26.97
C THR A 38 -8.31 -25.61 27.01
N GLU A 39 -8.07 -26.49 26.03
CA GLU A 39 -6.86 -27.31 26.01
C GLU A 39 -5.88 -26.81 24.96
N VAL A 40 -6.34 -26.60 23.72
CA VAL A 40 -5.46 -26.23 22.61
C VAL A 40 -5.13 -24.73 22.66
N ILE A 41 -6.14 -23.86 22.66
CA ILE A 41 -5.89 -22.42 22.66
C ILE A 41 -5.28 -21.95 23.98
N ALA A 42 -5.72 -22.48 25.12
CA ALA A 42 -5.14 -22.10 26.42
C ALA A 42 -3.64 -22.47 26.50
N SER A 43 -3.25 -23.67 26.07
CA SER A 43 -1.83 -24.06 26.07
C SER A 43 -1.00 -23.28 25.05
N GLU A 44 -1.56 -22.96 23.88
CA GLU A 44 -0.91 -22.09 22.90
C GLU A 44 -0.72 -20.66 23.43
N VAL A 45 -1.70 -20.12 24.17
CA VAL A 45 -1.62 -18.78 24.76
C VAL A 45 -0.68 -18.73 25.96
N GLU A 46 -0.68 -19.77 26.81
CA GLU A 46 0.26 -19.89 27.93
C GLU A 46 1.72 -19.97 27.46
N ALA A 47 1.95 -20.48 26.24
CA ALA A 47 3.28 -20.55 25.64
C ALA A 47 3.77 -19.21 25.06
N ILE A 48 2.90 -18.20 24.92
CA ILE A 48 3.29 -16.87 24.41
C ILE A 48 3.96 -16.08 25.52
N THR A 49 5.17 -15.60 25.26
CA THR A 49 5.89 -14.74 26.20
C THR A 49 5.61 -13.25 25.98
N GLU A 50 6.05 -12.43 26.92
CA GLU A 50 6.03 -10.96 26.75
C GLU A 50 6.94 -10.56 25.59
N GLU A 51 8.08 -11.22 25.43
CA GLU A 51 9.03 -10.99 24.34
C GLU A 51 8.41 -11.29 22.97
N ASP A 52 7.61 -12.36 22.86
CA ASP A 52 6.88 -12.69 21.63
C ASP A 52 5.88 -11.58 21.26
N CYS A 53 5.17 -11.06 22.27
CA CYS A 53 4.25 -9.93 22.09
C CYS A 53 5.00 -8.66 21.64
N VAL A 54 6.11 -8.33 22.29
CA VAL A 54 6.95 -7.16 21.93
C VAL A 54 7.53 -7.32 20.53
N ALA A 55 8.05 -8.51 20.20
CA ALA A 55 8.58 -8.82 18.87
C ALA A 55 7.50 -8.69 17.79
N TYR A 56 6.29 -9.19 18.06
CA TYR A 56 5.16 -9.04 17.16
C TYR A 56 4.79 -7.57 16.92
N ILE A 57 4.72 -6.76 17.98
CA ILE A 57 4.44 -5.32 17.84
C ILE A 57 5.56 -4.62 17.07
N PHE A 58 6.82 -4.96 17.32
CA PHE A 58 7.96 -4.40 16.57
C PHE A 58 7.90 -4.77 15.09
N ASP A 59 7.62 -6.03 14.76
CA ASP A 59 7.40 -6.49 13.38
C ASP A 59 6.25 -5.72 12.73
N LEU A 60 5.12 -5.58 13.42
CA LEU A 60 3.94 -4.86 12.93
C LEU A 60 4.22 -3.38 12.67
N VAL A 61 4.90 -2.71 13.60
CA VAL A 61 5.08 -1.25 13.59
C VAL A 61 6.28 -0.81 12.76
N ILE A 62 7.36 -1.57 12.73
CA ILE A 62 8.60 -1.19 12.02
C ILE A 62 8.69 -1.95 10.71
N LYS A 63 8.69 -3.29 10.75
CA LYS A 63 8.97 -4.10 9.56
C LYS A 63 7.84 -4.00 8.54
N ARG A 64 6.60 -4.28 8.96
CA ARG A 64 5.45 -4.27 8.04
C ARG A 64 5.12 -2.87 7.51
N THR A 65 5.30 -1.82 8.31
CA THR A 65 5.10 -0.44 7.84
C THR A 65 6.19 -0.03 6.84
N PHE A 66 7.44 -0.42 7.08
CA PHE A 66 8.55 -0.19 6.15
C PHE A 66 8.39 -1.00 4.87
N ASP A 67 8.03 -2.28 4.95
CA ASP A 67 7.72 -3.12 3.79
C ASP A 67 6.57 -2.52 2.97
N GLY A 68 5.54 -2.02 3.65
CA GLY A 68 4.44 -1.27 3.01
C GLY A 68 4.92 -0.01 2.29
N TYR A 69 5.74 0.80 2.95
CA TYR A 69 6.35 2.01 2.37
C TYR A 69 7.24 1.71 1.16
N MET A 70 8.09 0.70 1.27
CA MET A 70 8.99 0.28 0.19
C MET A 70 8.21 -0.31 -0.97
N THR A 71 7.21 -1.17 -0.72
CA THR A 71 6.34 -1.74 -1.75
C THR A 71 5.55 -0.64 -2.46
N GLU A 72 5.09 0.37 -1.72
CA GLU A 72 4.41 1.55 -2.28
C GLU A 72 5.30 2.31 -3.25
N ARG A 73 6.55 2.62 -2.86
CA ARG A 73 7.52 3.27 -3.75
C ARG A 73 7.88 2.39 -4.95
N VAL A 74 8.11 1.09 -4.72
CA VAL A 74 8.52 0.12 -5.74
C VAL A 74 7.45 -0.08 -6.80
N THR A 75 6.19 -0.20 -6.39
CA THR A 75 5.08 -0.42 -7.32
C THR A 75 4.91 0.78 -8.25
N ILE A 76 4.98 2.00 -7.72
CA ILE A 76 4.72 3.21 -8.52
C ILE A 76 5.88 3.51 -9.48
N TYR A 77 7.14 3.43 -9.04
CA TYR A 77 8.23 3.62 -9.99
C TYR A 77 8.30 2.47 -11.00
N GLY A 78 7.96 1.23 -10.59
CA GLY A 78 7.92 0.07 -11.49
C GLY A 78 6.91 0.26 -12.62
N GLN A 79 5.69 0.69 -12.28
CA GLN A 79 4.67 1.06 -13.27
C GLN A 79 5.16 2.19 -14.18
N LEU A 80 5.76 3.24 -13.61
CA LEU A 80 6.26 4.38 -14.39
C LEU A 80 7.40 3.98 -15.34
N GLN A 81 8.34 3.16 -14.88
CA GLN A 81 9.44 2.61 -15.68
C GLN A 81 8.91 1.78 -16.86
N GLU A 82 7.92 0.91 -16.63
CA GLU A 82 7.27 0.12 -17.67
C GLU A 82 6.59 1.01 -18.72
N ILE A 83 5.85 2.02 -18.29
CA ILE A 83 5.12 2.95 -19.17
C ILE A 83 6.06 3.86 -19.98
N LEU A 84 7.17 4.29 -19.38
CA LEU A 84 8.13 5.19 -20.03
C LEU A 84 9.17 4.44 -20.87
N GLY A 85 9.41 3.16 -20.60
CA GLY A 85 10.42 2.35 -21.29
C GLY A 85 11.87 2.79 -21.01
N VAL A 86 12.11 3.50 -19.91
CA VAL A 86 13.44 4.00 -19.52
C VAL A 86 13.76 3.60 -18.08
N LYS A 87 15.04 3.34 -17.79
CA LYS A 87 15.48 2.98 -16.44
C LYS A 87 15.24 4.13 -15.45
N ILE A 88 14.61 3.81 -14.33
CA ILE A 88 14.43 4.69 -13.17
C ILE A 88 15.30 4.18 -12.04
N GLU A 89 16.04 5.07 -11.39
CA GLU A 89 16.97 4.74 -10.30
C GLU A 89 16.60 5.48 -9.02
N PRO A 90 16.79 4.88 -7.83
CA PRO A 90 16.59 5.59 -6.57
C PRO A 90 17.59 6.72 -6.43
N ALA A 91 17.13 7.87 -5.95
CA ALA A 91 18.00 9.01 -5.74
C ALA A 91 18.91 8.80 -4.51
N PRO A 92 20.14 9.36 -4.52
CA PRO A 92 20.96 9.43 -3.31
C PRO A 92 20.27 10.22 -2.21
N ASP A 93 20.54 9.91 -0.94
CA ASP A 93 19.97 10.61 0.22
C ASP A 93 20.15 12.15 0.16
N GLU A 94 21.26 12.61 -0.40
CA GLU A 94 21.52 14.04 -0.58
C GLU A 94 20.47 14.71 -1.47
N TRP A 95 19.98 14.02 -2.50
CA TRP A 95 19.01 14.57 -3.44
C TRP A 95 17.62 14.65 -2.85
N ASP A 96 17.22 13.69 -2.02
CA ASP A 96 15.98 13.76 -1.25
C ASP A 96 16.01 14.98 -0.32
N ARG A 97 17.11 15.17 0.43
CA ARG A 97 17.23 16.27 1.39
C ARG A 97 17.31 17.65 0.74
N LEU A 98 18.03 17.79 -0.36
CA LEU A 98 18.27 19.09 -1.01
C LEU A 98 17.22 19.47 -2.05
N PHE A 99 16.66 18.48 -2.73
CA PHE A 99 15.81 18.67 -3.91
C PHE A 99 14.46 17.97 -3.82
N ASN A 100 14.21 17.18 -2.78
CA ASN A 100 12.99 16.40 -2.62
C ASN A 100 12.77 15.42 -3.79
N VAL A 101 13.86 14.83 -4.27
CA VAL A 101 13.86 13.87 -5.37
C VAL A 101 13.99 12.46 -4.80
N ASP A 102 12.98 11.62 -5.01
CA ASP A 102 12.94 10.22 -4.54
C ASP A 102 13.64 9.27 -5.51
N PHE A 103 13.48 9.52 -6.81
CA PHE A 103 14.01 8.73 -7.91
C PHE A 103 14.47 9.65 -9.06
N PHE A 104 15.27 9.13 -9.97
CA PHE A 104 15.67 9.88 -11.16
C PHE A 104 15.75 9.01 -12.41
N ILE A 105 15.71 9.69 -13.56
CA ILE A 105 16.02 9.13 -14.87
C ILE A 105 17.30 9.79 -15.36
N LYS A 106 18.30 9.00 -15.75
CA LYS A 106 19.55 9.47 -16.32
C LYS A 106 19.51 9.43 -17.84
N LEU A 107 19.77 10.57 -18.49
CA LEU A 107 19.78 10.71 -19.95
C LEU A 107 20.93 11.60 -20.39
N ASN A 108 21.87 11.08 -21.17
CA ASN A 108 22.98 11.87 -21.77
C ASN A 108 23.72 12.78 -20.77
N GLY A 109 23.98 12.28 -19.55
CA GLY A 109 24.66 13.04 -18.50
C GLY A 109 23.79 14.07 -17.76
N LYS A 110 22.51 14.18 -18.12
CA LYS A 110 21.47 14.97 -17.43
C LYS A 110 20.55 14.06 -16.63
N TYR A 111 19.78 14.67 -15.73
CA TYR A 111 18.92 13.94 -14.81
C TYR A 111 17.53 14.57 -14.73
N ILE A 112 16.50 13.74 -14.84
CA ILE A 112 15.11 14.09 -14.53
C ILE A 112 14.83 13.59 -13.12
N GLY A 113 14.34 14.46 -12.23
CA GLY A 113 13.94 14.08 -10.88
C GLY A 113 12.47 13.63 -10.82
N LEU A 114 12.18 12.66 -9.97
CA LEU A 114 10.83 12.16 -9.71
C LEU A 114 10.59 12.17 -8.21
N GLN A 115 9.47 12.76 -7.79
CA GLN A 115 9.01 12.78 -6.42
C GLN A 115 7.68 12.06 -6.31
N ILE A 116 7.62 10.99 -5.52
CA ILE A 116 6.42 10.16 -5.37
C ILE A 116 5.68 10.59 -4.11
N LYS A 117 4.41 11.01 -4.27
CA LYS A 117 3.56 11.42 -3.16
C LYS A 117 2.31 10.55 -3.08
N PRO A 118 2.13 9.76 -2.01
CA PRO A 118 0.89 9.03 -1.81
C PRO A 118 -0.22 9.97 -1.33
N ALA A 119 -1.39 9.87 -1.95
CA ALA A 119 -2.60 10.53 -1.51
C ALA A 119 -3.54 9.50 -0.89
N GLY A 120 -3.81 9.64 0.42
CA GLY A 120 -4.78 8.81 1.16
C GLY A 120 -6.25 9.06 0.77
N GLY A 121 -6.50 10.01 -0.12
CA GLY A 121 -7.83 10.48 -0.56
C GLY A 121 -7.74 11.87 -1.22
N VAL A 122 -8.84 12.33 -1.82
CA VAL A 122 -8.88 13.61 -2.58
C VAL A 122 -8.52 14.83 -1.71
N SER A 123 -8.84 14.79 -0.41
CA SER A 123 -8.49 15.86 0.54
C SER A 123 -6.98 16.12 0.63
N HIS A 124 -6.16 15.07 0.53
CA HIS A 124 -4.69 15.16 0.60
C HIS A 124 -4.07 15.76 -0.67
N ILE A 125 -4.76 15.71 -1.80
CA ILE A 125 -4.27 16.25 -3.07
C ILE A 125 -4.04 17.77 -2.95
N SER A 126 -4.94 18.47 -2.25
CA SER A 126 -4.79 19.92 -2.00
C SER A 126 -3.52 20.26 -1.21
N GLN A 127 -3.11 19.40 -0.27
CA GLN A 127 -1.89 19.56 0.52
C GLN A 127 -0.65 19.30 -0.33
N ILE A 128 -0.69 18.28 -1.20
CA ILE A 128 0.40 17.97 -2.14
C ILE A 128 0.66 19.17 -3.07
N PHE A 129 -0.39 19.84 -3.56
CA PHE A 129 -0.21 21.04 -4.39
C PHE A 129 0.42 22.22 -3.64
N LYS A 130 0.07 22.42 -2.36
CA LYS A 130 0.72 23.43 -1.51
C LYS A 130 2.20 23.10 -1.28
N GLU A 131 2.51 21.83 -1.00
CA GLU A 131 3.88 21.36 -0.85
C GLU A 131 4.70 21.59 -2.13
N ARG A 132 4.13 21.30 -3.30
CA ARG A 132 4.76 21.55 -4.61
C ARG A 132 5.15 23.02 -4.80
N GLN A 133 4.31 23.96 -4.38
CA GLN A 133 4.64 25.39 -4.44
C GLN A 133 5.81 25.75 -3.52
N LEU A 134 5.88 25.14 -2.32
CA LEU A 134 6.98 25.37 -1.39
C LEU A 134 8.32 24.79 -1.90
N GLN A 135 8.27 23.70 -2.66
CA GLN A 135 9.45 23.00 -3.21
C GLN A 135 9.89 23.52 -4.59
N GLU A 136 9.17 24.49 -5.17
CA GLU A 136 9.53 25.06 -6.49
C GLU A 136 10.97 25.61 -6.51
N LYS A 137 11.41 26.23 -5.42
CA LYS A 137 12.78 26.76 -5.30
C LYS A 137 13.84 25.66 -5.30
N THR A 138 13.59 24.51 -4.67
CA THR A 138 14.55 23.40 -4.63
C THR A 138 14.56 22.67 -5.97
N HIS A 139 13.41 22.51 -6.63
CA HIS A 139 13.30 21.92 -7.97
C HIS A 139 13.96 22.78 -9.05
N LYS A 140 13.90 24.10 -8.92
CA LYS A 140 14.64 25.01 -9.81
C LYS A 140 16.16 24.80 -9.67
N LYS A 141 16.67 24.70 -8.44
CA LYS A 141 18.10 24.40 -8.19
C LYS A 141 18.52 23.05 -8.76
N PHE A 142 17.66 22.03 -8.64
CA PHE A 142 17.89 20.73 -9.26
C PHE A 142 18.01 20.87 -10.79
N THR A 143 17.09 21.59 -11.41
CA THR A 143 17.08 21.80 -12.87
C THR A 143 18.30 22.58 -13.34
N GLU A 144 18.71 23.62 -12.61
CA GLU A 144 19.93 24.40 -12.89
C GLU A 144 21.20 23.54 -12.78
N LYS A 145 21.25 22.62 -11.80
CA LYS A 145 22.42 21.76 -11.56
C LYS A 145 22.49 20.55 -12.50
N TYR A 146 21.36 19.93 -12.82
CA TYR A 146 21.31 18.63 -13.49
C TYR A 146 20.59 18.63 -14.85
N GLY A 147 20.03 19.76 -15.26
CA GLY A 147 19.49 20.04 -16.59
C GLY A 147 18.07 19.56 -16.87
N GLY A 148 17.55 18.59 -16.11
CA GLY A 148 16.17 18.10 -16.23
C GLY A 148 15.27 18.59 -15.09
N LYS A 149 13.97 18.61 -15.37
CA LYS A 149 12.94 19.01 -14.39
C LYS A 149 12.71 17.94 -13.31
N VAL A 150 12.05 18.35 -12.22
CA VAL A 150 11.50 17.44 -11.20
C VAL A 150 9.98 17.33 -11.39
N PHE A 151 9.46 16.10 -11.37
CA PHE A 151 8.03 15.80 -11.54
C PHE A 151 7.42 15.17 -10.29
N TYR A 152 6.22 15.63 -9.93
CA TYR A 152 5.41 15.00 -8.89
C TYR A 152 4.59 13.86 -9.47
N VAL A 153 4.74 12.68 -8.91
CA VAL A 153 3.93 11.50 -9.23
C VAL A 153 3.04 11.23 -8.04
N ILE A 154 1.76 11.53 -8.18
CA ILE A 154 0.74 11.31 -7.16
C ILE A 154 0.25 9.87 -7.31
N SER A 155 0.31 9.10 -6.24
CA SER A 155 -0.24 7.75 -6.21
C SER A 155 -1.47 7.67 -5.31
N ILE A 156 -2.48 6.93 -5.74
CA ILE A 156 -3.69 6.63 -4.94
C ILE A 156 -3.85 5.13 -4.80
N LYS A 157 -4.51 4.71 -3.71
CA LYS A 157 -4.97 3.33 -3.53
C LYS A 157 -6.39 3.21 -4.13
N GLU A 158 -6.56 2.31 -5.09
CA GLU A 158 -7.84 1.95 -5.68
C GLU A 158 -8.08 0.44 -5.47
N GLY A 159 -8.99 0.11 -4.55
CA GLY A 159 -9.12 -1.27 -4.05
C GLY A 159 -7.81 -1.73 -3.39
N ASP A 160 -7.28 -2.88 -3.83
CA ASP A 160 -6.00 -3.42 -3.34
C ASP A 160 -4.80 -2.98 -4.19
N LYS A 161 -5.01 -2.18 -5.24
CA LYS A 161 -3.94 -1.77 -6.16
C LYS A 161 -3.58 -0.29 -5.96
N LYS A 162 -2.30 0.02 -6.12
CA LYS A 162 -1.79 1.41 -6.20
C LYS A 162 -1.69 1.81 -7.66
N LYS A 163 -2.12 3.03 -7.98
CA LYS A 163 -2.07 3.58 -9.33
C LYS A 163 -1.59 5.03 -9.32
N ILE A 164 -0.96 5.45 -10.41
CA ILE A 164 -0.65 6.86 -10.66
C ILE A 164 -1.96 7.61 -10.92
N HIS A 165 -2.23 8.64 -10.13
CA HIS A 165 -3.44 9.44 -10.21
C HIS A 165 -3.35 10.53 -11.28
N ASN A 166 -2.28 11.31 -11.24
CA ASN A 166 -2.03 12.42 -12.15
C ASN A 166 -1.39 11.92 -13.45
N THR A 167 -2.11 11.08 -14.19
CA THR A 167 -1.61 10.40 -15.39
C THR A 167 -1.04 11.34 -16.47
N GLU A 168 -1.43 12.61 -16.48
CA GLU A 168 -0.86 13.66 -17.33
C GLU A 168 0.66 13.81 -17.15
N VAL A 169 1.18 13.57 -15.93
CA VAL A 169 2.62 13.68 -15.63
C VAL A 169 3.45 12.71 -16.46
N ILE A 170 2.87 11.58 -16.86
CA ILE A 170 3.56 10.59 -17.71
C ILE A 170 3.91 11.23 -19.05
N ASN A 171 2.99 11.99 -19.63
CA ASN A 171 3.22 12.67 -20.90
C ASN A 171 4.21 13.82 -20.73
N GLU A 172 4.15 14.56 -19.62
CA GLU A 172 5.13 15.61 -19.31
C GLU A 172 6.55 15.04 -19.17
N ILE A 173 6.70 13.90 -18.51
CA ILE A 173 7.99 13.20 -18.38
C ILE A 173 8.47 12.74 -19.76
N LYS A 174 7.60 12.15 -20.60
CA LYS A 174 7.97 11.75 -21.98
C LYS A 174 8.48 12.94 -22.80
N GLN A 175 7.80 14.08 -22.73
CA GLN A 175 8.24 15.30 -23.42
C GLN A 175 9.59 15.79 -22.91
N GLU A 176 9.85 15.68 -21.61
CA GLU A 176 11.13 16.06 -21.03
C GLU A 176 12.25 15.09 -21.47
N ILE A 177 11.97 13.79 -21.52
CA ILE A 177 12.89 12.78 -22.07
C ILE A 177 13.24 13.15 -23.52
N GLU A 178 12.25 13.46 -24.36
CA GLU A 178 12.48 13.89 -25.75
C GLU A 178 13.29 15.19 -25.84
N ARG A 179 12.96 16.19 -25.00
CA ARG A 179 13.69 17.46 -24.95
C ARG A 179 15.17 17.26 -24.61
N LEU A 180 15.46 16.35 -23.69
CA LEU A 180 16.82 16.05 -23.26
C LEU A 180 17.57 15.12 -24.22
N GLY A 181 16.85 14.27 -24.96
CA GLY A 181 17.42 13.35 -25.95
C GLY A 181 17.76 13.99 -27.30
N LYS A 182 17.20 15.17 -27.61
CA LYS A 182 17.52 15.94 -28.83
C LYS A 182 18.79 16.79 -28.74
N ILE A 183 19.54 16.68 -27.64
CA ILE A 183 20.78 17.41 -27.34
C ILE A 183 21.94 16.43 -27.36
#